data_AF-Q2UUQ8-F1
#
_entry.id   AF-Q2UUQ8-F1
#
_cell.length_a   1.000
_cell.length_b   1.000
_cell.length_c   1.000
_cell.angle_alpha   90.00
_cell.angle_beta   90.00
_cell.angle_gamma   90.00
#
_symmetry.space_group_name_H-M   'P 1'
#
loop_
_entity.id
_entity.type
_entity.pdbx_description
1 polymer ?
#
loop_
_entity_poly.entity_id
_entity_poly.type
_entity_poly.pdbx_seq_one_letter_code
_entity_poly.pdbx_strand_id
1 'polypeptide(L)'
;MGQFQASLAVRAFYAAQTMANNLGFTLTPDSMVSFQDATFPMLIMTFLAYAGNNLYPVFLRLIIWTTYRCTPKNSSLREPLDYLLKYPRRCYTLLFRSKPTWVLFGIIFVLNFVDVLLIVVLDLHNPAVNTLPGGPRVLAAIFQAASARHTGTSSFNLADVNPAVQFSLLVMMYISVFPIAISMRASNTYEERSLGLFSSDGEVVDESNTTNYVLSHVRNQLSFDLWYIFLGIFCICVAESNRIMNPSEPVRSS
;
A
#
# COMPACT_ATOMS: atom_id res chain seq x y z
N MET A 1 -22.77 -31.49 2.51
CA MET A 1 -23.01 -30.04 2.25
C MET A 1 -22.42 -29.14 3.35
N GLY A 2 -22.62 -29.44 4.65
CA GLY A 2 -22.09 -28.62 5.76
C GLY A 2 -20.56 -28.54 5.88
N GLN A 3 -19.80 -29.62 5.62
CA GLN A 3 -18.33 -29.58 5.67
C GLN A 3 -17.68 -28.74 4.55
N PHE A 4 -18.30 -28.69 3.37
CA PHE A 4 -17.81 -27.90 2.23
C PHE A 4 -18.08 -26.40 2.43
N GLN A 5 -19.22 -26.05 3.04
CA GLN A 5 -19.51 -24.66 3.42
C GLN A 5 -18.64 -24.18 4.58
N ALA A 6 -18.34 -25.04 5.56
CA ALA A 6 -17.40 -24.72 6.64
C ALA A 6 -15.99 -24.43 6.09
N SER A 7 -15.53 -25.22 5.10
CA SER A 7 -14.28 -24.97 4.37
C SER A 7 -14.28 -23.62 3.65
N LEU A 8 -15.37 -23.24 2.98
CA LEU A 8 -15.48 -21.95 2.27
C LEU A 8 -15.47 -20.76 3.24
N ALA A 9 -16.21 -20.84 4.33
CA ALA A 9 -16.27 -19.78 5.34
C ALA A 9 -14.89 -19.54 5.98
N VAL A 10 -14.15 -20.62 6.28
CA VAL A 10 -12.78 -20.52 6.79
C VAL A 10 -11.84 -19.88 5.77
N ARG A 11 -11.96 -20.26 4.49
CA ARG A 11 -11.17 -19.65 3.40
C ARG A 11 -11.46 -18.15 3.26
N ALA A 12 -12.72 -17.76 3.30
CA ALA A 12 -13.13 -16.35 3.23
C ALA A 12 -12.63 -15.55 4.43
N PHE A 13 -12.74 -16.10 5.65
CA PHE A 13 -12.23 -15.44 6.85
C PHE A 13 -10.72 -15.25 6.82
N TYR A 14 -9.97 -16.28 6.43
CA TYR A 14 -8.53 -16.20 6.30
C TYR A 14 -8.08 -15.24 5.20
N ALA A 15 -8.74 -15.27 4.03
CA ALA A 15 -8.47 -14.33 2.96
C ALA A 15 -8.72 -12.87 3.39
N ALA A 16 -9.81 -12.62 4.10
CA ALA A 16 -10.10 -11.29 4.67
C ALA A 16 -9.03 -10.86 5.69
N GLN A 17 -8.60 -11.75 6.58
CA GLN A 17 -7.50 -11.49 7.52
C GLN A 17 -6.21 -11.11 6.77
N THR A 18 -5.85 -11.89 5.75
CA THR A 18 -4.65 -11.65 4.95
C THR A 18 -4.67 -10.29 4.27
N MET A 19 -5.81 -9.91 3.68
CA MET A 19 -5.92 -8.62 2.99
C MET A 19 -5.92 -7.44 3.97
N ALA A 20 -6.65 -7.55 5.10
CA ALA A 20 -6.73 -6.48 6.09
C ALA A 20 -5.37 -6.23 6.79
N ASN A 21 -4.59 -7.29 7.02
CA ASN A 21 -3.28 -7.19 7.65
C ASN A 21 -2.13 -7.04 6.63
N ASN A 22 -2.41 -7.04 5.33
CA ASN A 22 -1.43 -7.04 4.24
C ASN A 22 -0.35 -8.14 4.41
N LEU A 23 -0.78 -9.40 4.56
CA LEU A 23 0.12 -10.54 4.86
C LEU A 23 0.60 -11.33 3.63
N GLY A 24 -0.22 -11.43 2.59
CA GLY A 24 0.09 -12.19 1.36
C GLY A 24 -0.18 -13.69 1.40
N PHE A 25 -0.45 -14.27 2.57
CA PHE A 25 -0.73 -15.70 2.66
C PHE A 25 -2.15 -16.05 2.25
N THR A 26 -2.29 -16.89 1.23
CA THR A 26 -3.57 -17.39 0.75
C THR A 26 -3.66 -18.90 0.95
N LEU A 27 -4.87 -19.40 1.22
CA LEU A 27 -5.13 -20.84 1.31
C LEU A 27 -5.25 -21.51 -0.07
N THR A 28 -5.36 -20.70 -1.12
CA THR A 28 -5.36 -21.11 -2.52
C THR A 28 -3.91 -21.15 -3.05
N PRO A 29 -3.53 -22.21 -3.80
CA PRO A 29 -2.18 -22.33 -4.36
C PRO A 29 -1.80 -21.20 -5.32
N ASP A 30 -2.79 -20.64 -6.01
CA ASP A 30 -2.66 -19.63 -7.06
C ASP A 30 -2.94 -18.20 -6.59
N SER A 31 -2.75 -17.92 -5.29
CA SER A 31 -3.12 -16.65 -4.69
C SER A 31 -4.59 -16.29 -4.96
N MET A 32 -4.87 -15.18 -5.65
CA MET A 32 -6.22 -14.74 -6.00
C MET A 32 -6.50 -14.83 -7.50
N VAL A 33 -5.65 -15.53 -8.27
CA VAL A 33 -5.80 -15.66 -9.73
C VAL A 33 -7.12 -16.35 -10.10
N SER A 34 -7.52 -17.42 -9.41
CA SER A 34 -8.82 -18.08 -9.62
C SER A 34 -10.04 -17.17 -9.37
N PHE A 35 -9.87 -16.07 -8.62
CA PHE A 35 -10.95 -15.13 -8.29
C PHE A 35 -10.94 -13.87 -9.17
N GLN A 36 -10.08 -13.80 -10.18
CA GLN A 36 -9.90 -12.60 -11.01
C GLN A 36 -11.17 -12.14 -11.76
N ASP A 37 -12.07 -13.07 -12.11
CA ASP A 37 -13.36 -12.77 -12.77
C ASP A 37 -14.50 -12.50 -11.75
N ALA A 38 -14.27 -12.82 -10.47
CA ALA A 38 -15.25 -12.63 -9.41
C ALA A 38 -15.25 -11.17 -8.93
N THR A 39 -16.12 -10.36 -9.54
CA THR A 39 -16.21 -8.92 -9.28
C THR A 39 -16.42 -8.58 -7.80
N PHE A 40 -17.31 -9.30 -7.11
CA PHE A 40 -17.64 -9.00 -5.71
C PHE A 40 -16.48 -9.27 -4.74
N PRO A 41 -15.83 -10.47 -4.74
CA PRO A 41 -14.63 -10.71 -3.95
C PRO A 41 -13.51 -9.71 -4.23
N MET A 42 -13.25 -9.41 -5.51
CA MET A 42 -12.16 -8.51 -5.90
C MET A 42 -12.37 -7.08 -5.37
N LEU A 43 -13.60 -6.58 -5.38
CA LEU A 43 -13.94 -5.28 -4.78
C LEU A 43 -13.71 -5.25 -3.25
N ILE A 44 -14.23 -6.25 -2.54
CA ILE A 44 -14.09 -6.32 -1.08
C ILE A 44 -12.63 -6.45 -0.68
N MET A 45 -11.89 -7.32 -1.35
CA MET A 45 -10.50 -7.58 -1.04
C MET A 45 -9.62 -6.37 -1.35
N THR A 46 -9.90 -5.65 -2.45
CA THR A 46 -9.26 -4.36 -2.77
C THR A 46 -9.53 -3.32 -1.67
N PHE A 47 -10.78 -3.21 -1.22
CA PHE A 47 -11.15 -2.30 -0.13
C PHE A 47 -10.40 -2.66 1.17
N LEU A 48 -10.35 -3.93 1.54
CA LEU A 48 -9.59 -4.41 2.69
C LEU A 48 -8.08 -4.14 2.55
N ALA A 49 -7.52 -4.32 1.35
CA ALA A 49 -6.10 -4.05 1.08
C ALA A 49 -5.72 -2.59 1.38
N TYR A 50 -6.60 -1.66 1.00
CA TYR A 50 -6.42 -0.24 1.30
C TYR A 50 -6.71 0.09 2.76
N ALA A 51 -7.78 -0.48 3.33
CA ALA A 51 -8.16 -0.27 4.73
C ALA A 51 -7.14 -0.81 5.73
N GLY A 52 -6.28 -1.74 5.29
CA GLY A 52 -5.09 -2.18 6.01
C GLY A 52 -4.02 -1.09 6.13
N ASN A 53 -2.76 -1.51 6.23
CA ASN A 53 -1.60 -0.67 6.58
C ASN A 53 -1.44 0.58 5.70
N ASN A 54 -1.85 0.54 4.42
CA ASN A 54 -1.69 1.67 3.49
C ASN A 54 -2.46 2.92 3.89
N LEU A 55 -3.77 2.79 4.14
CA LEU A 55 -4.63 3.92 4.52
C LEU A 55 -5.09 3.83 5.97
N TYR A 56 -4.54 2.93 6.78
CA TYR A 56 -4.85 2.82 8.20
C TYR A 56 -4.83 4.17 8.95
N PRO A 57 -3.82 5.06 8.77
CA PRO A 57 -3.83 6.39 9.38
C PRO A 57 -5.03 7.26 8.98
N VAL A 58 -5.48 7.14 7.73
CA VAL A 58 -6.59 7.92 7.16
C VAL A 58 -7.92 7.38 7.66
N PHE A 59 -8.12 6.06 7.60
CA PHE A 59 -9.32 5.40 8.10
C PHE A 59 -9.48 5.56 9.61
N LEU A 60 -8.41 5.38 10.38
CA LEU A 60 -8.41 5.57 11.83
C LEU A 60 -8.90 6.98 12.18
N ARG A 61 -8.36 8.00 11.51
CA ARG A 61 -8.75 9.39 11.73
C ARG A 61 -10.20 9.66 11.32
N LEU A 62 -10.64 9.09 10.20
CA LEU A 62 -12.02 9.20 9.73
C LEU A 62 -12.98 8.58 10.76
N ILE A 63 -12.67 7.40 11.30
CA ILE A 63 -13.47 6.73 12.33
C ILE A 63 -13.58 7.64 13.56
N ILE A 64 -12.46 8.11 14.12
CA ILE A 64 -12.46 8.99 15.30
C ILE A 64 -13.28 10.26 15.03
N TRP A 65 -13.12 10.88 13.87
CA TRP A 65 -13.87 12.08 13.49
C TRP A 65 -15.38 11.81 13.32
N THR A 66 -15.76 10.69 12.72
CA THR A 66 -17.17 10.28 12.60
C THR A 66 -17.78 9.99 13.96
N THR A 67 -17.08 9.27 14.85
CA THR A 67 -17.53 9.05 16.22
C THR A 67 -17.71 10.38 16.96
N TYR A 68 -16.75 11.30 16.86
CA TYR A 68 -16.86 12.65 17.45
C TYR A 68 -18.09 13.43 16.95
N ARG A 69 -18.44 13.27 15.67
CA ARG A 69 -19.59 13.93 15.06
C ARG A 69 -20.91 13.29 15.48
N CYS A 70 -20.94 11.96 15.62
CA CYS A 70 -22.12 11.20 16.05
C CYS A 70 -22.36 11.25 17.56
N THR A 71 -21.34 11.56 18.37
CA THR A 71 -21.47 11.65 19.84
C THR A 71 -22.20 12.93 20.26
N PRO A 72 -23.29 12.83 21.06
CA PRO A 72 -24.02 13.97 21.60
C PRO A 72 -23.12 14.89 22.44
N LYS A 73 -23.44 16.20 22.46
CA LYS A 73 -22.64 17.21 23.18
C LYS A 73 -22.47 16.94 24.70
N ASN A 74 -23.40 16.20 25.30
CA ASN A 74 -23.41 15.88 26.73
C ASN A 74 -22.77 14.54 27.09
N SER A 75 -22.16 13.83 26.12
CA SER A 75 -21.52 12.54 26.38
C SER A 75 -20.09 12.73 26.91
N SER A 76 -19.72 11.96 27.92
CA SER A 76 -18.37 11.90 28.50
C SER A 76 -17.29 11.48 27.49
N LEU A 77 -17.66 10.91 26.35
CA LEU A 77 -16.72 10.51 25.30
C LEU A 77 -16.26 11.69 24.42
N ARG A 78 -16.97 12.83 24.44
CA ARG A 78 -16.67 13.96 23.54
C ARG A 78 -15.35 14.64 23.87
N GLU A 79 -15.04 14.82 25.16
CA GLU A 79 -13.80 15.44 25.63
C GLU A 79 -12.55 14.59 25.30
N PRO A 80 -12.52 13.27 25.57
CA PRO A 80 -11.44 12.39 25.13
C PRO A 80 -11.24 12.37 23.61
N LEU A 81 -12.32 12.35 22.82
CA LEU A 81 -12.22 12.36 21.35
C LEU A 81 -11.68 13.68 20.81
N ASP A 82 -12.10 14.81 21.38
CA ASP A 82 -11.56 16.14 21.03
C ASP A 82 -10.06 16.21 21.36
N TYR A 83 -9.67 15.73 22.54
CA TYR A 83 -8.26 15.66 22.96
C TYR A 83 -7.43 14.76 22.03
N LEU A 84 -7.95 13.60 21.64
CA LEU A 84 -7.29 12.67 20.71
C LEU A 84 -7.07 13.30 19.32
N LEU A 85 -8.05 14.06 18.82
CA LEU A 85 -7.93 14.79 17.55
C LEU A 85 -6.98 15.98 17.63
N LYS A 86 -6.81 16.58 18.82
CA LYS A 86 -5.98 17.76 19.06
C LYS A 86 -4.51 17.41 19.32
N TYR A 87 -4.25 16.30 20.02
CA TYR A 87 -2.91 15.81 20.37
C TYR A 87 -2.69 14.36 19.92
N PRO A 88 -2.70 14.10 18.60
CA PRO A 88 -2.77 12.74 18.09
C PRO A 88 -1.56 11.87 18.46
N ARG A 89 -0.35 12.45 18.48
CA ARG A 89 0.92 11.74 18.72
C ARG A 89 1.12 11.31 20.17
N ARG A 90 0.43 11.94 21.14
CA ARG A 90 0.45 11.52 22.55
C ARG A 90 -0.31 10.22 22.79
N CYS A 91 -1.25 9.91 21.91
CA CYS A 91 -2.14 8.78 22.07
C CYS A 91 -1.85 7.67 21.06
N TYR A 92 -1.35 8.02 19.86
CA TYR A 92 -1.03 7.02 18.85
C TYR A 92 -0.05 7.52 17.77
N THR A 93 0.94 6.70 17.43
CA THR A 93 2.04 7.06 16.50
C THR A 93 1.59 7.22 15.05
N LEU A 94 0.62 6.44 14.59
CA LEU A 94 0.07 6.50 13.23
C LEU A 94 -1.13 7.44 13.11
N LEU A 95 -1.53 8.13 14.18
CA LEU A 95 -2.56 9.14 14.09
C LEU A 95 -1.91 10.45 13.63
N PHE A 96 -2.12 10.80 12.36
CA PHE A 96 -1.59 12.04 11.80
C PHE A 96 -2.55 13.22 11.97
N ARG A 97 -2.00 14.44 11.94
CA ARG A 97 -2.78 15.68 11.88
C ARG A 97 -3.52 15.78 10.54
N SER A 98 -4.57 16.60 10.48
CA SER A 98 -5.49 16.69 9.32
C SER A 98 -4.80 16.93 7.97
N LYS A 99 -3.89 17.89 7.89
CA LYS A 99 -3.26 18.24 6.61
C LYS A 99 -2.36 17.10 6.10
N PRO A 100 -1.44 16.54 6.91
CA PRO A 100 -0.65 15.36 6.52
C PRO A 100 -1.49 14.15 6.07
N THR A 101 -2.64 13.85 6.71
CA THR A 101 -3.49 12.72 6.26
C THR A 101 -4.03 12.90 4.85
N TRP A 102 -4.39 14.13 4.46
CA TRP A 102 -4.90 14.41 3.12
C TRP A 102 -3.79 14.39 2.07
N VAL A 103 -2.59 14.87 2.40
CA VAL A 103 -1.42 14.78 1.52
C VAL A 103 -1.03 13.33 1.30
N LEU A 104 -0.96 12.52 2.37
CA LEU A 104 -0.68 11.08 2.28
C LEU A 104 -1.70 10.36 1.40
N PHE A 105 -2.99 10.62 1.61
CA PHE A 105 -4.06 10.07 0.78
C PHE A 105 -3.88 10.44 -0.70
N GLY A 106 -3.60 11.72 -0.99
CA GLY A 106 -3.36 12.19 -2.36
C GLY A 106 -2.18 11.50 -3.03
N ILE A 107 -1.04 11.36 -2.35
CA ILE A 107 0.15 10.68 -2.88
C ILE A 107 -0.16 9.20 -3.16
N ILE A 108 -0.78 8.50 -2.21
CA ILE A 108 -1.13 7.07 -2.38
C ILE A 108 -2.10 6.88 -3.55
N PHE A 109 -3.09 7.77 -3.67
CA PHE A 109 -4.08 7.74 -4.75
C PHE A 109 -3.43 7.95 -6.12
N VAL A 110 -2.56 8.96 -6.26
CA VAL A 110 -1.85 9.24 -7.51
C VAL A 110 -0.93 8.09 -7.90
N LEU A 111 -0.11 7.60 -6.96
CA LEU A 111 0.75 6.46 -7.24
C LEU A 111 -0.09 5.25 -7.70
N ASN A 112 -1.25 5.02 -7.09
CA ASN A 112 -2.06 3.84 -7.41
C ASN A 112 -2.72 3.97 -8.78
N PHE A 113 -3.20 5.18 -9.10
CA PHE A 113 -3.71 5.47 -10.42
C PHE A 113 -2.67 5.21 -11.51
N VAL A 114 -1.42 5.62 -11.29
CA VAL A 114 -0.31 5.34 -12.21
C VAL A 114 -0.08 3.83 -12.37
N ASP A 115 -0.09 3.07 -11.28
CA ASP A 115 0.09 1.60 -11.33
C ASP A 115 -0.99 0.91 -12.14
N VAL A 116 -2.25 1.25 -11.86
CA VAL A 116 -3.40 0.68 -12.59
C VAL A 116 -3.31 1.05 -14.07
N LEU A 117 -2.93 2.29 -14.38
CA LEU A 117 -2.75 2.73 -15.76
C LEU A 117 -1.65 1.93 -16.46
N LEU A 118 -0.49 1.75 -15.82
CA LEU A 118 0.63 0.99 -16.39
C LEU A 118 0.24 -0.48 -16.64
N ILE A 119 -0.42 -1.13 -15.68
CA ILE A 119 -0.91 -2.51 -15.84
C ILE A 119 -1.89 -2.59 -17.02
N VAL A 120 -2.90 -1.71 -17.06
CA VAL A 120 -3.96 -1.77 -18.09
C VAL A 120 -3.43 -1.46 -19.50
N VAL A 121 -2.48 -0.53 -19.62
CA VAL A 121 -1.93 -0.10 -20.92
C VAL A 121 -0.92 -1.11 -21.46
N LEU A 122 -0.01 -1.59 -20.60
CA LEU A 122 1.10 -2.46 -21.04
C LEU A 122 0.68 -3.92 -21.24
N ASP A 123 -0.35 -4.39 -20.54
CA ASP A 123 -0.91 -5.75 -20.71
C ASP A 123 -2.16 -5.80 -21.61
N LEU A 124 -2.50 -4.71 -22.32
CA LEU A 124 -3.70 -4.63 -23.17
C LEU A 124 -3.80 -5.77 -24.20
N HIS A 125 -2.65 -6.21 -24.73
CA HIS A 125 -2.54 -7.24 -25.77
C HIS A 125 -2.03 -8.59 -25.24
N ASN A 126 -1.83 -8.71 -23.93
CA ASN A 126 -1.27 -9.91 -23.34
C ASN A 126 -2.36 -10.98 -23.19
N PRO A 127 -2.21 -12.19 -23.78
CA PRO A 127 -3.21 -13.25 -23.64
C PRO A 127 -3.43 -13.69 -22.19
N ALA A 128 -2.48 -13.47 -21.27
CA ALA A 128 -2.65 -13.79 -19.86
C ALA A 128 -3.67 -12.87 -19.14
N VAL A 129 -3.88 -11.65 -19.66
CA VAL A 129 -4.75 -10.62 -19.06
C VAL A 129 -5.99 -10.36 -19.92
N ASN A 130 -5.91 -10.61 -21.23
CA ASN A 130 -6.98 -10.38 -22.19
C ASN A 130 -8.05 -11.50 -22.23
N THR A 131 -7.92 -12.54 -21.39
CA THR A 131 -8.96 -13.55 -21.17
C THR A 131 -10.15 -12.99 -20.39
N LEU A 132 -9.97 -11.88 -19.67
CA LEU A 132 -11.04 -11.23 -18.90
C LEU A 132 -11.79 -10.18 -19.73
N PRO A 133 -13.11 -10.09 -19.58
CA PRO A 133 -13.86 -8.95 -20.11
C PRO A 133 -13.37 -7.63 -19.47
N GLY A 134 -13.49 -6.53 -20.21
CA GLY A 134 -12.85 -5.26 -19.85
C GLY A 134 -13.17 -4.72 -18.45
N GLY A 135 -14.39 -4.95 -17.93
CA GLY A 135 -14.79 -4.55 -16.58
C GLY A 135 -13.99 -5.27 -15.47
N PRO A 136 -14.15 -6.59 -15.31
CA PRO A 136 -13.36 -7.40 -14.39
C PRO A 136 -11.84 -7.24 -14.56
N ARG A 137 -11.37 -7.01 -15.80
CA ARG A 137 -9.95 -6.73 -16.06
C ARG A 137 -9.43 -5.48 -15.36
N VAL A 138 -10.18 -4.37 -15.43
CA VAL A 138 -9.81 -3.13 -14.73
C VAL A 138 -9.84 -3.35 -13.22
N LEU A 139 -10.83 -4.09 -12.72
CA LEU A 139 -10.92 -4.40 -11.30
C LEU A 139 -9.75 -5.27 -10.81
N ALA A 140 -9.34 -6.26 -11.60
CA ALA A 140 -8.18 -7.08 -11.32
C ALA A 140 -6.88 -6.27 -11.38
N ALA A 141 -6.76 -5.30 -12.29
CA ALA A 141 -5.63 -4.36 -12.29
C ALA A 141 -5.61 -3.47 -11.03
N ILE A 142 -6.76 -2.96 -10.58
CA ILE A 142 -6.87 -2.19 -9.33
C ILE A 142 -6.47 -3.06 -8.14
N PHE A 143 -6.94 -4.30 -8.08
CA PHE A 143 -6.56 -5.25 -7.05
C PHE A 143 -5.06 -5.52 -7.06
N GLN A 144 -4.48 -5.80 -8.23
CA GLN A 144 -3.05 -6.05 -8.37
C GLN A 144 -2.21 -4.84 -7.92
N ALA A 145 -2.62 -3.63 -8.30
CA ALA A 145 -1.96 -2.40 -7.87
C ALA A 145 -2.09 -2.15 -6.36
N ALA A 146 -3.26 -2.45 -5.76
CA ALA A 146 -3.46 -2.38 -4.32
C ALA A 146 -2.58 -3.41 -3.58
N SER A 147 -2.53 -4.63 -4.10
CA SER A 147 -1.84 -5.76 -3.48
C SER A 147 -0.33 -5.71 -3.63
N ALA A 148 0.19 -5.08 -4.68
CA ALA A 148 1.62 -4.80 -4.83
C ALA A 148 2.16 -4.01 -3.61
N ARG A 149 1.33 -3.24 -2.91
CA ARG A 149 1.78 -2.42 -1.78
C ARG A 149 1.63 -3.13 -0.44
N HIS A 150 2.54 -4.05 -0.16
CA HIS A 150 2.67 -4.82 1.09
C HIS A 150 1.77 -6.05 1.20
N THR A 151 0.63 -6.13 0.50
CA THR A 151 -0.22 -7.33 0.60
C THR A 151 0.40 -8.53 -0.08
N GLY A 152 1.11 -8.39 -1.19
CA GLY A 152 1.80 -9.50 -1.86
C GLY A 152 0.90 -10.56 -2.52
N THR A 153 -0.43 -10.37 -2.55
CA THR A 153 -1.33 -11.23 -3.32
C THR A 153 -1.35 -10.84 -4.78
N SER A 154 -1.66 -11.79 -5.65
CA SER A 154 -1.71 -11.58 -7.10
C SER A 154 -3.05 -12.02 -7.68
N SER A 155 -3.57 -11.19 -8.59
CA SER A 155 -4.74 -11.54 -9.42
C SER A 155 -4.35 -12.03 -10.80
N PHE A 156 -3.11 -11.75 -11.23
CA PHE A 156 -2.55 -12.24 -12.48
C PHE A 156 -1.35 -13.14 -12.21
N ASN A 157 -1.02 -14.01 -13.16
CA ASN A 157 0.25 -14.71 -13.09
C ASN A 157 1.38 -13.72 -13.44
N LEU A 158 2.16 -13.32 -12.42
CA LEU A 158 3.27 -12.38 -12.61
C LEU A 158 4.36 -12.90 -13.56
N ALA A 159 4.44 -14.21 -13.82
CA ALA A 159 5.38 -14.75 -14.81
C ALA A 159 4.95 -14.46 -16.26
N ASP A 160 3.65 -14.35 -16.51
CA ASP A 160 3.09 -14.20 -17.85
C ASP A 160 2.76 -12.74 -18.21
N VAL A 161 2.80 -11.82 -17.24
CA VAL A 161 2.62 -10.38 -17.51
C VAL A 161 3.83 -9.78 -18.22
N ASN A 162 3.63 -8.65 -18.90
CA ASN A 162 4.68 -7.96 -19.62
C ASN A 162 5.88 -7.67 -18.69
N PRO A 163 7.14 -7.90 -19.11
CA PRO A 163 8.33 -7.58 -18.32
C PRO A 163 8.36 -6.13 -17.82
N ALA A 164 7.82 -5.18 -18.59
CA ALA A 164 7.69 -3.79 -18.17
C ALA A 164 6.75 -3.63 -16.95
N VAL A 165 5.68 -4.43 -16.88
CA VAL A 165 4.75 -4.46 -15.74
C VAL A 165 5.42 -5.09 -14.52
N GLN A 166 6.15 -6.20 -14.69
CA GLN A 166 6.96 -6.79 -13.61
C GLN A 166 7.92 -5.76 -13.00
N PHE A 167 8.64 -5.04 -13.86
CA PHE A 167 9.54 -3.97 -13.42
C PHE A 167 8.79 -2.85 -12.69
N SER A 168 7.65 -2.38 -13.22
CA SER A 168 6.84 -1.36 -12.54
C SER A 168 6.31 -1.81 -11.18
N LEU A 169 5.90 -3.08 -11.04
CA LEU A 169 5.43 -3.65 -9.78
C LEU A 169 6.57 -3.68 -8.75
N LEU A 170 7.79 -4.06 -9.16
CA LEU A 170 8.97 -4.03 -8.29
C LEU A 170 9.28 -2.61 -7.80
N VAL A 171 9.32 -1.64 -8.73
CA VAL A 171 9.56 -0.22 -8.38
C VAL A 171 8.50 0.28 -7.40
N MET A 172 7.25 -0.11 -7.61
CA MET A 172 6.14 0.36 -6.77
C MET A 172 6.07 -0.32 -5.41
N MET A 173 6.41 -1.60 -5.33
CA MET A 173 6.66 -2.28 -4.04
C MET A 173 7.69 -1.51 -3.22
N TYR A 174 8.76 -1.05 -3.86
CA TYR A 174 9.82 -0.31 -3.19
C TYR A 174 9.41 1.12 -2.80
N ILE A 175 8.78 1.89 -3.70
CA ILE A 175 8.40 3.28 -3.42
C ILE A 175 7.23 3.38 -2.42
N SER A 176 6.40 2.34 -2.32
CA SER A 176 5.17 2.34 -1.52
C SER A 176 5.34 2.63 -0.03
N VAL A 177 6.50 2.34 0.55
CA VAL A 177 6.78 2.59 1.97
C VAL A 177 7.10 4.06 2.28
N PHE A 178 7.58 4.81 1.29
CA PHE A 178 8.07 6.18 1.50
C PHE A 178 7.01 7.18 1.95
N PRO A 179 5.80 7.25 1.35
CA PRO A 179 4.79 8.23 1.74
C PRO A 179 4.41 8.15 3.22
N ILE A 180 4.26 6.93 3.75
CA ILE A 180 3.93 6.70 5.17
C ILE A 180 5.12 7.08 6.06
N ALA A 181 6.33 6.65 5.71
CA ALA A 181 7.54 6.97 6.47
C ALA A 181 7.82 8.49 6.52
N ILE A 182 7.66 9.18 5.40
CA ILE A 182 7.80 10.64 5.30
C ILE A 182 6.72 11.34 6.14
N SER A 183 5.48 10.89 6.06
CA SER A 183 4.38 11.44 6.86
C SER A 183 4.64 11.29 8.38
N MET A 184 5.23 10.16 8.81
CA MET A 184 5.65 9.95 10.20
C MET A 184 6.78 10.90 10.65
N ARG A 185 7.78 11.13 9.79
CA ARG A 185 8.91 12.02 10.10
C ARG A 185 8.50 13.49 10.08
N ALA A 186 7.78 13.92 9.04
CA ALA A 186 7.28 15.28 8.93
C ALA A 186 6.36 15.64 10.11
N SER A 187 5.47 14.71 10.53
CA SER A 187 4.63 14.94 11.70
C SER A 187 5.40 15.00 13.02
N ASN A 188 6.62 14.45 13.11
CA ASN A 188 7.48 14.60 14.30
C ASN A 188 8.03 16.01 14.44
N THR A 189 8.68 16.51 13.39
CA THR A 189 9.36 17.81 13.40
C THR A 189 8.37 18.97 13.61
N TYR A 190 7.14 18.85 13.11
CA TYR A 190 6.09 19.83 13.37
C TYR A 190 5.64 19.89 14.84
N GLU A 191 5.69 18.79 15.59
CA GLU A 191 5.37 18.81 17.02
C GLU A 191 6.52 19.34 17.86
N GLU A 192 7.77 18.96 17.56
CA GLU A 192 8.97 19.49 18.24
C GLU A 192 9.06 21.03 18.10
N ARG A 193 8.71 21.57 16.92
CA ARG A 193 8.64 23.03 16.70
C ARG A 193 7.47 23.70 17.42
N SER A 194 6.39 22.97 17.71
CA SER A 194 5.23 23.50 18.46
C SER A 194 5.39 23.51 19.98
N LEU A 195 6.41 22.81 20.51
CA LEU A 195 6.72 22.72 21.94
C LEU A 195 7.63 23.86 22.45
N GLY A 196 7.91 24.89 21.64
CA GLY A 196 8.60 26.10 22.10
C GLY A 196 10.11 25.93 22.33
N LEU A 197 10.74 24.89 21.77
CA LEU A 197 12.19 24.85 21.61
C LEU A 197 12.56 25.84 20.51
N PHE A 198 12.91 27.07 20.92
CA PHE A 198 13.26 28.16 20.02
C PHE A 198 14.37 27.77 19.06
N SER A 199 14.09 27.89 17.77
CA SER A 199 15.00 28.58 16.87
C SER A 199 14.28 29.87 16.47
N SER A 200 14.93 31.01 16.72
CA SER A 200 14.48 32.32 16.27
C SER A 200 14.26 32.24 14.76
N ASP A 201 13.00 32.29 14.34
CA ASP A 201 12.51 33.22 13.31
C ASP A 201 11.10 32.80 12.90
N GLY A 202 10.21 33.79 12.92
CA GLY A 202 8.81 33.68 12.55
C GLY A 202 8.61 33.53 11.04
N GLU A 203 9.14 32.46 10.46
CA GLU A 203 8.81 32.11 9.08
C GLU A 203 7.48 31.36 9.03
N VAL A 204 6.48 32.04 8.48
CA VAL A 204 5.36 31.40 7.78
C VAL A 204 5.94 30.31 6.87
N VAL A 205 5.71 29.05 7.25
CA VAL A 205 6.26 27.89 6.54
C VAL A 205 5.69 27.86 5.13
N ASP A 206 6.51 28.28 4.17
CA ASP A 206 6.22 28.16 2.76
C ASP A 206 6.15 26.67 2.38
N GLU A 207 5.10 26.28 1.68
CA GLU A 207 4.83 24.92 1.24
C GLU A 207 5.95 24.40 0.31
N SER A 208 6.66 25.33 -0.33
CA SER A 208 7.88 25.13 -1.13
C SER A 208 9.06 24.57 -0.31
N ASN A 209 9.27 25.06 0.91
CA ASN A 209 10.35 24.60 1.80
C ASN A 209 10.06 23.19 2.35
N THR A 210 8.79 22.87 2.60
CA THR A 210 8.39 21.53 3.02
C THR A 210 8.55 20.51 1.89
N THR A 211 8.17 20.86 0.67
CA THR A 211 8.37 19.99 -0.51
C THR A 211 9.83 19.80 -0.86
N ASN A 212 10.66 20.84 -0.79
CA ASN A 212 12.11 20.73 -0.99
C ASN A 212 12.80 19.91 0.12
N TYR A 213 12.35 20.05 1.37
CA TYR A 213 12.81 19.20 2.48
C TYR A 213 12.42 17.73 2.29
N VAL A 214 11.19 17.46 1.88
CA VAL A 214 10.73 16.10 1.57
C VAL A 214 11.50 15.52 0.39
N LEU A 215 11.70 16.29 -0.69
CA LEU A 215 12.41 15.85 -1.89
C LEU A 215 13.88 15.53 -1.62
N SER A 216 14.57 16.37 -0.84
CA SER A 216 15.96 16.10 -0.42
C SER A 216 16.08 14.84 0.43
N HIS A 217 15.11 14.60 1.33
CA HIS A 217 15.05 13.36 2.13
C HIS A 217 14.77 12.12 1.28
N VAL A 218 13.82 12.21 0.34
CA VAL A 218 13.54 11.14 -0.64
C VAL A 218 14.80 10.79 -1.42
N ARG A 219 15.52 11.80 -1.94
CA ARG A 219 16.76 11.58 -2.70
C ARG A 219 17.82 10.85 -1.88
N ASN A 220 18.08 11.29 -0.65
CA ASN A 220 19.07 10.64 0.21
C ASN A 220 18.65 9.23 0.62
N GLN A 221 17.37 9.01 0.90
CA GLN A 221 16.87 7.70 1.29
C GLN A 221 16.91 6.70 0.13
N LEU A 222 16.50 7.12 -1.08
CA LEU A 222 16.62 6.32 -2.30
C LEU A 222 18.08 5.95 -2.58
N SER A 223 19.01 6.90 -2.44
CA SER A 223 20.44 6.64 -2.68
C SER A 223 21.04 5.63 -1.71
N PHE A 224 20.61 5.64 -0.44
CA PHE A 224 21.09 4.68 0.56
C PHE A 224 20.48 3.29 0.34
N ASP A 225 19.18 3.24 0.09
CA ASP A 225 18.43 2.00 -0.10
C ASP A 225 18.79 1.29 -1.43
N LEU A 226 19.13 2.03 -2.49
CA LEU A 226 19.58 1.48 -3.79
C LEU A 226 20.80 0.57 -3.65
N TRP A 227 21.70 0.86 -2.72
CA TRP A 227 22.87 0.01 -2.47
C TRP A 227 22.46 -1.38 -1.98
N TYR A 228 21.46 -1.47 -1.12
CA TYR A 228 20.95 -2.74 -0.61
C TYR A 228 20.22 -3.55 -1.69
N ILE A 229 19.46 -2.88 -2.56
CA ILE A 229 18.83 -3.53 -3.71
C ILE A 229 19.90 -4.09 -4.64
N PHE A 230 20.92 -3.30 -4.96
CA PHE A 230 22.04 -3.74 -5.79
C PHE A 230 22.74 -4.96 -5.19
N LEU A 231 23.09 -4.90 -3.90
CA LEU A 231 23.76 -6.01 -3.23
C LEU A 231 22.87 -7.26 -3.16
N GLY A 232 21.57 -7.09 -2.94
CA GLY A 232 20.59 -8.19 -2.96
C GLY A 232 20.51 -8.86 -4.33
N ILE A 233 20.35 -8.07 -5.40
CA ILE A 233 20.33 -8.58 -6.78
C ILE A 233 21.66 -9.26 -7.11
N PHE A 234 22.79 -8.66 -6.72
CA PHE A 234 24.11 -9.25 -6.93
C PHE A 234 24.25 -10.60 -6.24
N CYS A 235 23.85 -10.72 -4.97
CA CYS A 235 23.84 -11.99 -4.24
C CYS A 235 22.94 -13.04 -4.91
N ILE A 236 21.75 -12.66 -5.38
CA ILE A 236 20.83 -13.55 -6.11
C ILE A 236 21.47 -14.02 -7.42
N CYS A 237 22.06 -13.09 -8.19
CA CYS A 237 22.75 -13.42 -9.44
C CYS A 237 23.93 -14.36 -9.21
N VAL A 238 24.68 -14.21 -8.11
CA VAL A 238 25.77 -15.13 -7.75
C VAL A 238 25.22 -16.51 -7.37
N ALA A 239 24.19 -16.56 -6.53
CA ALA A 239 23.60 -17.82 -6.04
C ALA A 239 22.92 -18.63 -7.15
N GLU A 240 22.15 -17.97 -8.02
CA GLU A 240 21.43 -18.58 -9.14
C GLU A 240 22.21 -18.50 -10.47
N SER A 241 23.49 -18.13 -10.43
CA SER A 241 24.34 -17.96 -11.63
C SER A 241 24.30 -19.17 -12.56
N ASN A 242 24.35 -20.37 -11.98
CA ASN A 242 24.30 -21.63 -12.73
C ASN A 242 22.99 -21.83 -13.50
N ARG A 243 21.86 -21.34 -12.97
CA ARG A 243 20.55 -21.42 -13.63
C ARG A 243 20.36 -20.31 -14.66
N ILE A 244 20.76 -19.09 -14.31
CA ILE A 244 20.67 -17.92 -15.20
C ILE A 244 21.55 -18.12 -16.45
N MET A 245 22.72 -18.74 -16.31
CA MET A 245 23.65 -18.99 -17.41
C MET A 245 23.34 -20.26 -18.22
N ASN A 246 22.34 -21.07 -17.83
CA ASN A 246 22.03 -22.33 -18.51
C ASN A 246 20.82 -22.18 -19.44
N PRO A 247 21.03 -22.09 -20.77
CA PRO A 247 19.95 -21.88 -21.74
C PRO A 247 19.02 -23.10 -21.94
N SER A 248 19.25 -24.20 -21.21
CA SER A 248 18.56 -25.49 -21.42
C SER A 248 17.48 -25.81 -20.36
N GLU A 249 17.35 -25.04 -19.29
CA GLU A 249 16.28 -25.22 -18.29
C GLU A 249 15.13 -24.22 -18.52
N PRO A 250 13.91 -24.67 -18.90
CA PRO A 250 12.76 -23.78 -18.93
C PRO A 250 12.36 -23.39 -17.51
N VAL A 251 12.04 -22.11 -17.30
CA VAL A 251 11.51 -21.55 -16.05
C VAL A 251 10.27 -22.35 -15.67
N ARG A 252 10.38 -23.22 -14.67
CA ARG A 252 9.29 -24.10 -14.24
C ARG A 252 8.25 -23.26 -13.52
N SER A 253 7.04 -23.20 -14.08
CA SER A 253 5.83 -22.79 -13.37
C SER A 253 5.57 -23.79 -12.25
N SER A 254 5.79 -23.38 -11.00
CA SER A 254 5.32 -24.09 -9.81
C SER A 254 4.57 -23.14 -8.91
#